data_AF-A0A832GYW4-F1
#
_entry.id   AF-A0A832GYW4-F1
#
_cell.length_a   1.000
_cell.length_b   1.000
_cell.length_c   1.000
_cell.angle_alpha   90.00
_cell.angle_beta   90.00
_cell.angle_gamma   90.00
#
_symmetry.space_group_name_H-M   'P 1'
#
loop_
_entity.id
_entity.type
_entity.pdbx_description
1 polymer ?
#
loop_
_entity_poly.entity_id
_entity_poly.type
_entity_poly.pdbx_seq_one_letter_code
_entity_poly.pdbx_strand_id
1 'polypeptide(L)'
;ESLLYDWVEKLIVLFDSRQLLVSKAKVERIEADPEGGYKLKARVWGEPYDPERHESRALVKAMTYHMMEIRKEGGGVYRVRFVVDI
;
A
#
# COMPACT_ATOMS: atom_id res chain seq x y z
N GLU A 1 -8.16 -8.15 6.72
CA GLU A 1 -7.73 -7.80 5.35
C GLU A 1 -7.99 -6.34 4.98
N SER A 2 -9.08 -5.73 5.45
CA SER A 2 -9.45 -4.33 5.19
C SER A 2 -8.33 -3.30 5.41
N LEU A 3 -7.49 -3.45 6.44
CA LEU A 3 -6.39 -2.52 6.71
C LEU A 3 -5.37 -2.44 5.56
N LEU A 4 -5.06 -3.57 4.93
CA LEU A 4 -4.10 -3.62 3.83
C LEU A 4 -4.69 -2.97 2.57
N TYR A 5 -5.97 -3.24 2.32
CA TYR A 5 -6.71 -2.62 1.23
C TYR A 5 -6.71 -1.10 1.36
N ASP A 6 -7.18 -0.57 2.50
CA ASP A 6 -7.22 0.87 2.77
C ASP A 6 -5.83 1.51 2.71
N TRP A 7 -4.80 0.78 3.15
CA TRP A 7 -3.43 1.25 3.09
C TRP A 7 -2.95 1.46 1.65
N VAL A 8 -3.11 0.46 0.79
CA VAL A 8 -2.65 0.56 -0.60
C VAL A 8 -3.55 1.50 -1.42
N GLU A 9 -4.86 1.52 -1.17
CA GLU A 9 -5.77 2.50 -1.78
C GLU A 9 -5.32 3.93 -1.47
N LYS A 10 -4.94 4.24 -0.23
CA LYS A 10 -4.38 5.56 0.11
C LYS A 10 -3.09 5.89 -0.63
N LEU A 11 -2.24 4.91 -0.92
CA LEU A 11 -1.04 5.13 -1.73
C LEU A 11 -1.38 5.49 -3.18
N ILE A 12 -2.38 4.81 -3.76
CA ILE A 12 -2.90 5.11 -5.10
C ILE A 12 -3.50 6.53 -5.13
N VAL A 13 -4.36 6.86 -4.16
CA VAL A 13 -4.96 8.20 -4.05
C VAL A 13 -3.90 9.29 -3.87
N LEU A 14 -2.80 9.03 -3.15
CA LEU A 14 -1.68 9.98 -3.04
C LEU A 14 -1.00 10.24 -4.38
N PHE A 15 -0.86 9.21 -5.22
CA PHE A 15 -0.34 9.36 -6.56
C PHE A 15 -1.33 10.14 -7.44
N ASP A 16 -2.60 9.77 -7.46
CA ASP A 16 -3.61 10.42 -8.31
C ASP A 16 -3.83 11.89 -7.92
N SER A 17 -3.90 12.20 -6.63
CA SER A 17 -4.20 13.55 -6.14
C SER A 17 -3.00 14.48 -6.10
N ARG A 18 -1.79 13.97 -5.83
CA ARG A 18 -0.60 14.79 -5.62
C ARG A 18 0.53 14.51 -6.60
N GLN A 19 0.33 13.58 -7.54
CA GLN A 19 1.38 13.06 -8.42
C GLN A 19 2.60 12.58 -7.61
N LEU A 20 2.40 12.13 -6.36
CA LEU A 20 3.50 11.71 -5.50
C LEU A 20 3.81 10.24 -5.77
N LEU A 21 4.91 9.97 -6.48
CA LEU A 21 5.41 8.63 -6.69
C LEU A 21 6.12 8.14 -5.43
N VAL A 22 5.44 7.26 -4.68
CA VAL A 22 5.98 6.69 -3.45
C VAL A 22 7.03 5.62 -3.79
N SER A 23 8.29 5.87 -3.42
CA SER A 23 9.41 4.95 -3.61
C SER A 23 9.71 4.12 -2.36
N LYS A 24 9.28 4.58 -1.18
CA LYS A 24 9.52 3.90 0.09
C LYS A 24 8.36 4.10 1.05
N ALA A 25 7.94 3.01 1.69
CA ALA A 25 7.00 3.03 2.80
C ALA A 25 7.62 2.35 4.03
N LYS A 26 7.42 2.94 5.20
CA LYS A 26 7.79 2.34 6.49
C LYS A 26 6.58 2.37 7.41
N VAL A 27 6.09 1.19 7.76
CA VAL A 27 5.07 1.05 8.81
C VAL A 27 5.75 1.26 10.16
N GLU A 28 5.29 2.25 10.91
CA GLU A 28 5.80 2.58 12.23
C GLU A 28 5.06 1.80 13.32
N ARG A 29 3.74 1.63 13.17
CA ARG A 29 2.91 0.94 14.15
C ARG A 29 1.66 0.36 13.52
N ILE A 30 1.28 -0.84 13.95
CA ILE A 30 -0.04 -1.42 13.73
C ILE A 30 -0.60 -1.73 15.11
N GLU A 31 -1.76 -1.17 15.44
CA GLU A 31 -2.40 -1.30 16.74
C GLU A 31 -3.88 -1.67 16.59
N ALA A 32 -4.41 -2.47 17.51
CA ALA A 32 -5.83 -2.77 17.55
C ALA A 32 -6.58 -1.52 18.02
N ASP A 33 -7.68 -1.20 17.35
CA ASP A 33 -8.51 -0.06 17.72
C ASP A 33 -9.41 -0.43 18.91
N PRO A 34 -9.51 0.41 19.96
CA PRO A 34 -10.43 0.19 21.07
C PRO A 34 -11.91 0.05 20.66
N GLU A 35 -12.33 0.67 19.55
CA GLU A 35 -13.69 0.61 19.01
C GLU A 35 -13.89 -0.56 18.03
N GLY A 36 -12.85 -1.37 17.82
CA GLY A 36 -12.83 -2.51 16.91
C GLY A 36 -12.07 -2.24 15.61
N GLY A 37 -11.31 -3.24 15.16
CA GLY A 37 -10.48 -3.16 13.95
C GLY A 37 -9.00 -2.89 14.22
N TYR A 38 -8.30 -2.35 13.23
CA TYR A 38 -6.86 -2.08 13.29
C TYR A 38 -6.54 -0.68 12.75
N LYS A 39 -5.57 -0.01 13.36
CA LYS A 39 -4.99 1.24 12.89
C LYS A 39 -3.56 1.01 12.43
N LEU A 40 -3.20 1.60 11.30
CA LEU A 40 -1.85 1.58 10.74
C LEU A 40 -1.30 3.01 10.70
N LYS A 41 -0.13 3.20 11.29
CA LYS A 41 0.66 4.42 11.15
C LYS A 41 1.90 4.10 10.35
N ALA A 42 2.08 4.82 9.24
CA ALA A 42 3.22 4.65 8.36
C ALA A 42 3.73 6.00 7.85
N ARG A 43 5.02 6.04 7.54
CA ARG A 43 5.66 7.13 6.85
C ARG A 43 6.03 6.68 5.45
N VAL A 44 5.72 7.53 4.47
CA VAL A 44 6.04 7.31 3.06
C VAL A 44 6.99 8.38 2.57
N TRP A 45 7.85 8.01 1.64
CA TRP A 45 8.76 8.89 0.94
C TRP A 45 8.60 8.66 -0.56
N GLY A 46 8.71 9.73 -1.30
CA GLY A 46 8.51 9.75 -2.73
C GLY A 46 8.92 11.08 -3.31
N GLU A 47 8.80 11.20 -4.61
CA GLU A 47 9.02 12.44 -5.35
C GLU A 47 7.85 12.67 -6.32
N PRO A 48 7.63 13.90 -6.79
CA PRO A 48 6.68 14.15 -7.86
C PRO A 48 6.98 13.28 -9.08
N TYR A 49 5.94 12.72 -9.68
CA TYR A 49 6.05 11.92 -10.87
C TYR A 49 6.55 12.77 -12.03
N ASP A 50 7.68 12.34 -12.57
CA ASP A 50 8.31 12.91 -13.75
C ASP A 50 8.33 11.85 -14.87
N PRO A 51 7.60 12.05 -15.98
CA PRO A 51 7.52 11.09 -17.07
C PRO A 51 8.83 10.94 -17.87
N GLU A 52 9.76 11.90 -17.80
CA GLU A 52 11.07 11.79 -18.46
C GLU A 52 12.05 10.94 -17.63
N ARG A 53 11.90 10.97 -16.30
CA ARG A 53 12.75 10.21 -15.36
C ARG A 53 12.17 8.86 -14.96
N HIS A 54 10.85 8.69 -14.99
CA HIS A 54 10.16 7.50 -14.50
C HIS A 54 9.42 6.79 -15.63
N GLU A 55 9.94 5.65 -16.07
CA GLU A 55 9.30 4.77 -17.06
C GLU A 55 7.98 4.20 -16.48
N SER A 56 6.85 4.77 -16.91
CA SER A 56 5.52 4.25 -16.59
C SER A 56 5.23 3.02 -17.46
N ARG A 57 5.48 1.83 -16.92
CA ARG A 57 5.14 0.57 -17.61
C ARG A 57 3.66 0.22 -17.52
N ALA A 58 3.03 0.49 -16.38
CA ALA A 58 1.61 0.23 -16.19
C ALA A 58 1.06 1.09 -15.03
N LEU A 59 -0.04 1.81 -15.27
CA LEU A 59 -0.71 2.65 -14.28
C LEU A 59 -1.61 1.76 -13.41
N VAL A 60 -1.24 1.56 -12.14
CA VAL A 60 -2.10 0.84 -11.21
C VAL A 60 -3.36 1.66 -10.93
N LYS A 61 -4.52 1.18 -11.38
CA LYS A 61 -5.80 1.90 -11.27
C LYS A 61 -6.51 1.64 -9.96
N ALA A 62 -6.40 0.41 -9.42
CA ALA A 62 -7.08 0.05 -8.19
C ALA A 62 -6.45 -1.18 -7.52
N MET A 63 -6.56 -1.24 -6.19
CA MET A 63 -6.42 -2.49 -5.46
C MET A 63 -7.64 -3.36 -5.67
N THR A 64 -7.40 -4.66 -5.86
CA THR A 64 -8.48 -5.65 -5.86
C THR A 64 -8.32 -6.59 -4.67
N TYR A 65 -9.44 -7.09 -4.14
CA TYR A 65 -9.42 -8.19 -3.16
C TYR A 65 -9.09 -9.54 -3.82
N HIS A 66 -8.94 -9.60 -5.14
CA HIS A 66 -8.65 -10.84 -5.84
C HIS A 66 -7.27 -11.38 -5.46
N MET A 67 -7.26 -12.63 -4.97
CA MET A 67 -6.06 -13.34 -4.49
C MET A 67 -5.27 -12.61 -3.38
N MET A 68 -5.95 -11.79 -2.58
CA MET A 68 -5.34 -11.24 -1.36
C MET A 68 -5.10 -12.39 -0.36
N GLU A 69 -3.84 -12.59 0.04
CA GLU A 69 -3.45 -13.59 1.03
C GLU A 69 -2.48 -12.95 2.01
N ILE A 70 -2.77 -13.07 3.31
CA ILE A 70 -1.84 -12.72 4.39
C ILE A 70 -1.48 -14.02 5.10
N ARG A 71 -0.29 -14.54 4.83
CA ARG A 71 0.19 -15.80 5.40
C ARG A 71 1.33 -15.55 6.38
N LYS A 72 1.19 -16.06 7.59
CA LYS A 72 2.28 -16.06 8.57
C LYS A 72 3.31 -17.11 8.16
N GLU A 73 4.50 -16.66 7.80
CA GLU A 73 5.67 -17.53 7.68
C GLU A 73 6.37 -17.55 9.05
N GLY A 74 6.95 -18.68 9.45
CA GLY A 74 7.53 -18.85 10.78
C GLY A 74 8.50 -17.72 11.19
N GLY A 75 8.71 -17.53 12.48
CA GLY A 75 9.63 -16.50 12.98
C GLY A 75 9.06 -15.07 13.00
N GLY A 76 7.74 -14.91 12.96
CA GLY A 76 7.09 -13.59 13.01
C GLY A 76 7.06 -12.86 11.67
N VAL A 77 7.41 -13.55 10.58
CA VAL A 77 7.34 -13.02 9.23
C VAL A 77 5.92 -13.16 8.69
N TYR A 78 5.45 -12.16 7.97
CA TYR A 78 4.17 -12.23 7.27
C TYR A 78 4.43 -12.01 5.80
N ARG A 79 4.00 -12.96 4.97
CA ARG A 79 3.97 -12.84 3.53
C ARG A 79 2.60 -12.33 3.13
N VAL A 80 2.58 -11.25 2.36
CA VAL A 80 1.37 -10.66 1.82
C VAL A 80 1.42 -10.77 0.30
N ARG A 81 0.36 -11.31 -0.30
CA ARG A 81 0.18 -11.38 -1.75
C ARG A 81 -1.15 -10.71 -2.10
N PHE A 82 -1.17 -9.94 -3.18
CA PHE A 82 -2.37 -9.31 -3.71
C PHE A 82 -2.19 -9.06 -5.21
N VAL A 83 -3.30 -8.86 -5.92
CA VAL A 83 -3.31 -8.46 -7.32
C VAL A 83 -3.86 -7.04 -7.43
N VAL A 84 -3.18 -6.25 -8.25
CA VAL A 84 -3.62 -4.90 -8.61
C VAL A 84 -4.17 -4.90 -10.02
N ASP A 85 -5.17 -4.06 -10.27
CA ASP A 85 -5.69 -3.81 -11.61
C ASP A 85 -4.91 -2.68 -12.28
N ILE A 86 -4.66 -2.82 -13.59
CA ILE A 86 -3.75 -1.97 -14.37
C ILE A 86 -4.43 -1.37 -15.61
#